data_AF-A0A392ULQ3-F1
#
_entry.id   AF-A0A392ULQ3-F1
#
_cell.length_a   1.000
_cell.length_b   1.000
_cell.length_c   1.000
_cell.angle_alpha   90.00
_cell.angle_beta   90.00
_cell.angle_gamma   90.00
#
_symmetry.space_group_name_H-M   'P 1'
#
loop_
_entity.id
_entity.type
_entity.pdbx_description
1 polymer ?
#
loop_
_entity_poly.entity_id
_entity_poly.type
_entity_poly.pdbx_seq_one_letter_code
_entity_poly.pdbx_strand_id
1 'polypeptide(L)' 'GVQSGSPVVRQPPPKWQREDPVIDVDALERPYPLHRCFSSRDFMEKRPPMVADMEKAVILDMGSATRQEELARDDATL' A
#
# COMPACT_ATOMS: atom_id res chain seq x y z
N GLY A 1 -21.11 44.03 -7.53
CA GLY A 1 -19.73 44.19 -7.02
C GLY A 1 -19.20 42.83 -6.66
N VAL A 2 -18.06 42.43 -7.23
CA VAL A 2 -17.39 41.16 -6.95
C VAL A 2 -16.88 41.18 -5.52
N GLN A 3 -17.32 40.24 -4.68
CA GLN A 3 -16.77 40.08 -3.34
C GLN A 3 -15.35 39.51 -3.45
N SER A 4 -14.37 40.36 -3.15
CA SER A 4 -12.97 39.97 -2.97
C SER A 4 -12.86 39.21 -1.64
N GLY A 5 -12.79 37.89 -1.72
CA GLY A 5 -12.41 37.04 -0.59
C GLY A 5 -10.90 36.93 -0.51
N SER A 6 -10.30 37.38 0.60
CA SER A 6 -8.88 37.18 0.87
C SER A 6 -8.55 35.68 0.95
N PRO A 7 -7.43 35.22 0.35
CA PRO A 7 -7.02 33.83 0.49
C PRO A 7 -6.59 33.58 1.93
N VAL A 8 -7.36 32.77 2.65
CA VAL A 8 -6.93 32.21 3.93
C VAL A 8 -5.84 31.19 3.62
N VAL A 9 -4.58 31.57 3.81
CA VAL A 9 -3.45 30.65 3.73
C VAL A 9 -3.48 29.77 4.98
N ARG A 10 -4.06 28.57 4.87
CA ARG A 10 -3.97 27.56 5.92
C ARG A 10 -2.55 27.02 5.96
N GLN A 11 -1.90 27.17 7.11
CA GLN A 11 -0.57 26.58 7.32
C GLN A 11 -0.69 25.05 7.27
N PRO A 12 0.25 24.34 6.61
CA PRO A 12 0.28 22.89 6.63
C PRO A 12 0.40 22.38 8.07
N PRO A 13 -0.23 21.25 8.40
CA PRO A 13 -0.03 20.62 9.70
C PRO A 13 1.47 20.43 9.97
N PRO A 14 1.94 20.61 11.22
CA PRO A 14 3.31 20.31 11.57
C PRO A 14 3.63 18.87 11.17
N LYS A 15 4.80 18.67 10.56
CA LYS A 15 5.27 17.34 10.16
C LYS A 15 5.46 16.53 11.44
N TRP A 16 4.60 15.55 11.66
CA TRP A 16 4.76 14.59 12.74
C TRP A 16 6.06 13.82 12.49
N GLN A 17 7.00 13.83 13.44
CA GLN A 17 8.08 12.86 13.42
C GLN A 17 7.44 11.49 13.64
N ARG A 18 7.50 10.63 12.62
CA ARG A 18 7.15 9.22 12.79
C ARG A 18 8.20 8.63 13.73
N GLU A 19 7.79 8.34 14.96
CA GLU A 19 8.47 7.33 15.77
C GLU A 19 8.40 6.05 14.95
N ASP A 20 9.53 5.56 14.44
CA ASP A 20 9.57 4.31 13.67
C ASP A 20 9.67 3.18 14.69
N PRO A 21 8.54 2.57 15.11
CA PRO A 21 8.57 1.60 16.18
C PRO A 21 9.29 0.38 15.62
N VAL A 22 10.38 -0.03 16.25
CA VAL A 22 11.07 -1.27 15.85
C VAL A 22 10.14 -2.43 16.16
N ILE A 23 9.48 -2.95 15.12
CA ILE A 23 8.57 -4.08 15.23
C ILE A 23 9.42 -5.34 15.32
N ASP A 24 9.37 -6.01 16.48
CA ASP A 24 9.91 -7.36 16.64
C ASP A 24 9.00 -8.35 15.88
N VAL A 25 9.44 -8.74 14.69
CA VAL A 25 8.74 -9.67 13.80
C VAL A 25 8.66 -11.08 14.40
N ASP A 26 9.62 -11.46 15.25
CA ASP A 26 9.67 -12.77 15.90
C ASP A 26 8.71 -12.83 17.11
N ALA A 27 8.56 -11.72 17.85
CA ALA A 27 7.52 -11.60 18.89
C ALA A 27 6.08 -11.54 18.33
N LEU A 28 5.92 -11.33 17.03
CA LEU A 28 4.66 -11.36 16.29
C LEU A 28 4.23 -12.77 15.86
N GLU A 29 4.81 -13.82 16.45
CA GLU A 29 4.41 -15.22 16.25
C GLU A 29 2.92 -15.48 16.50
N ARG A 30 2.21 -14.56 17.18
CA ARG A 30 0.75 -14.53 17.16
C ARG A 30 0.27 -14.12 15.77
N PRO A 31 -0.32 -15.06 14.99
CA PRO A 31 -0.85 -14.70 13.68
C PRO A 31 -1.82 -13.55 13.87
N TYR A 32 -1.61 -12.45 13.16
CA TYR A 32 -2.62 -11.40 13.08
C TYR A 32 -3.94 -12.08 12.73
N PRO A 33 -5.00 -11.91 13.54
CA PRO A 33 -6.27 -12.55 13.26
C PRO A 33 -6.83 -11.95 11.98
N LEU A 34 -6.52 -12.60 10.86
CA LEU A 34 -7.07 -12.24 9.56
C LEU A 34 -8.58 -12.39 9.64
N HIS A 35 -9.29 -11.42 9.08
CA HIS A 35 -10.74 -11.51 8.97
C HIS A 35 -11.10 -12.80 8.24
N ARG A 36 -12.14 -13.52 8.71
CA ARG A 36 -12.52 -14.86 8.19
C ARG A 36 -12.70 -14.93 6.67
N CYS A 37 -12.96 -13.78 6.05
CA CYS A 37 -12.94 -13.61 4.60
C CYS A 37 -11.65 -14.13 3.97
N PHE A 38 -10.49 -13.81 4.53
CA PHE A 38 -9.18 -14.17 3.98
C PHE A 38 -8.79 -15.63 4.23
N SER A 39 -9.44 -16.32 5.18
CA SER A 39 -9.23 -17.76 5.40
C SER A 39 -10.08 -18.65 4.48
N SER A 40 -11.09 -18.07 3.81
CA SER A 40 -11.87 -18.82 2.82
C SER A 40 -11.02 -19.02 1.57
N ARG A 41 -10.72 -20.28 1.25
CA ARG A 41 -9.98 -20.66 0.04
C ARG A 41 -10.55 -20.01 -1.22
N ASP A 42 -11.88 -19.94 -1.33
CA ASP A 42 -12.56 -19.40 -2.51
C ASP A 42 -12.78 -17.88 -2.46
N PHE A 43 -12.20 -17.16 -1.50
CA PHE A 43 -12.51 -15.74 -1.30
C PHE A 43 -12.17 -14.90 -2.54
N MET A 44 -10.96 -15.09 -3.09
CA MET A 44 -10.53 -14.39 -4.30
C MET A 44 -11.31 -14.82 -5.54
N GLU A 45 -11.84 -16.04 -5.58
CA GLU A 45 -12.67 -16.54 -6.68
C GLU A 45 -14.08 -15.94 -6.64
N LYS A 46 -14.66 -15.78 -5.44
CA LYS A 46 -15.98 -15.16 -5.25
C LYS A 46 -15.95 -13.64 -5.27
N ARG A 47 -14.81 -13.05 -4.91
CA ARG A 47 -14.59 -11.60 -4.75
C ARG A 47 -13.27 -11.18 -5.38
N PRO A 48 -13.09 -11.38 -6.70
CA PRO A 48 -11.86 -10.96 -7.34
C PRO A 48 -11.72 -9.42 -7.23
N PRO A 49 -10.54 -8.90 -6.87
CA PRO A 49 -10.31 -7.47 -6.93
C PRO A 49 -10.53 -7.02 -8.38
N MET A 50 -11.22 -5.89 -8.55
CA MET A 50 -11.40 -5.27 -9.85
C MET A 50 -10.07 -4.62 -10.22
N VAL A 51 -9.35 -5.29 -11.12
CA VAL A 51 -8.07 -4.84 -11.67
C VAL A 51 -8.26 -4.89 -13.18
N ALA A 52 -7.84 -3.85 -13.91
CA ALA A 52 -8.00 -3.84 -15.35
C ALA A 52 -7.25 -5.02 -15.97
N ASP A 53 -7.76 -5.63 -17.03
CA ASP A 53 -7.13 -6.81 -17.64
C ASP A 53 -5.67 -6.55 -18.04
N MET A 54 -5.37 -5.32 -18.48
CA MET A 54 -4.02 -4.84 -18.75
C MET A 54 -3.11 -4.91 -17.52
N GLU A 55 -3.60 -4.44 -16.37
CA GLU A 55 -2.86 -4.45 -15.10
C GLU A 55 -2.75 -5.88 -14.55
N LYS A 56 -3.78 -6.72 -14.69
CA LYS A 56 -3.72 -8.13 -14.32
C LYS A 56 -2.65 -8.87 -15.10
N ALA A 57 -2.58 -8.65 -16.40
CA ALA A 57 -1.54 -9.24 -17.24
C ALA A 57 -0.16 -8.81 -16.76
N VAL A 58 0.06 -7.52 -16.51
CA VAL A 58 1.35 -7.03 -16.00
C VAL A 58 1.70 -7.65 -14.63
N ILE A 59 0.76 -7.72 -13.69
CA ILE A 59 1.03 -8.27 -12.34
C ILE A 59 1.32 -9.77 -12.39
N LEU A 60 0.62 -10.52 -13.23
CA LEU A 60 0.72 -11.99 -13.30
C LEU A 60 1.84 -12.46 -14.24
N ASP A 61 2.15 -11.70 -15.30
CA ASP A 61 3.20 -11.99 -16.27
C ASP A 61 4.57 -11.51 -15.80
N MET A 62 4.63 -10.49 -14.93
CA MET A 62 5.89 -10.00 -14.36
C MET A 62 6.54 -11.09 -13.49
N GLY A 63 7.54 -11.74 -14.08
CA GLY A 63 8.32 -12.80 -13.48
C GLY A 63 9.09 -12.35 -12.23
N SER A 64 9.53 -13.34 -11.45
CA SER A 64 10.27 -13.12 -10.19
C SER A 64 11.54 -12.28 -10.38
N ALA A 65 12.23 -12.43 -11.51
CA ALA A 65 13.44 -11.68 -11.83
C ALA A 65 13.16 -10.17 -12.03
N THR A 66 12.16 -9.83 -12.85
CA THR A 66 11.75 -8.43 -13.08
C THR A 66 11.27 -7.79 -11.78
N ARG A 67 10.52 -8.54 -10.96
CA ARG A 67 10.07 -8.05 -9.65
C ARG A 67 11.22 -7.75 -8.70
N GLN A 68 12.25 -8.59 -8.66
CA GLN A 68 13.44 -8.36 -7.84
C GLN A 68 14.22 -7.13 -8.31
N GLU A 69 14.28 -6.90 -9.62
CA GLU A 69 14.98 -5.76 -10.20
C GLU A 69 14.28 -4.43 -9.89
N GLU A 70 12.96 -4.37 -9.99
CA GLU A 70 12.17 -3.21 -9.56
C GLU A 70 12.34 -2.95 -8.05
N LEU A 71 12.31 -4.00 -7.23
CA LEU A 71 12.54 -3.87 -5.79
C LEU A 71 13.93 -3.26 -5.49
N ALA A 72 14.96 -3.72 -6.20
CA ALA A 72 16.31 -3.19 -6.05
C ALA A 72 16.43 -1.73 -6.52
N ARG A 73 15.64 -1.31 -7.52
CA ARG A 73 15.57 0.09 -7.96
C ARG A 73 14.92 0.98 -6.90
N ASP A 74 13.82 0.52 -6.31
CA ASP A 74 13.12 1.24 -5.25
C ASP A 74 14.03 1.41 -4.02
N ASP A 75 14.70 0.33 -3.60
CA ASP A 75 15.67 0.35 -2.49
C ASP A 75 16.85 1.31 -2.76
N ALA A 76 17.30 1.44 -4.01
CA ALA A 76 18.40 2.34 -4.39
C ALA A 76 18.00 3.83 -4.41
N THR A 77 16.72 4.14 -4.28
CA THR A 77 16.20 5.53 -4.23
C THR A 77 15.86 6.02 -2.82
N LEU A 78 16.04 5.16 -1.80
CA LEU A 78 15.96 5.48 -0.38
C LEU A 78 17.34 5.87 0.19
#